data_AF-A0AAW7CWI5-F1
#
_entry.id   AF-A0AAW7CWI5-F1
#
_cell.length_a   1.000
_cell.length_b   1.000
_cell.length_c   1.000
_cell.angle_alpha   90.00
_cell.angle_beta   90.00
_cell.angle_gamma   90.00
#
_symmetry.space_group_name_H-M   'P 1'
#
loop_
_entity.id
_entity.type
_entity.pdbx_description
1 polymer ?
#
loop_
_entity_poly.entity_id
_entity_poly.type
_entity_poly.pdbx_seq_one_letter_code
_entity_poly.pdbx_strand_id
1 'polypeptide(L)'
;MKKSEVRFIENWKKKIEKGRLRYGFIEGGIFGLFVGILTMLLSLVFDDRSIVLGMQLIYDLIIWVLGGILGYLTIMWEVNMYYYKCFLKKRDS
;
A
#
# COMPACT_ATOMS: atom_id res chain seq x y z
N MET A 1 21.35 -17.35 0.16
CA MET A 1 20.21 -16.39 0.13
C MET A 1 20.52 -15.20 1.05
N LYS A 2 20.08 -13.97 0.72
CA LYS A 2 20.33 -12.78 1.55
C LYS A 2 19.41 -12.76 2.78
N LYS A 3 19.85 -12.18 3.91
CA LYS A 3 19.02 -12.03 5.14
C LYS A 3 17.72 -11.25 4.90
N SER A 4 17.67 -10.36 3.91
CA SER A 4 16.46 -9.62 3.53
C SER A 4 15.43 -10.52 2.82
N GLU A 5 15.87 -11.43 1.96
CA GLU A 5 15.02 -12.36 1.20
C GLU A 5 14.33 -13.36 2.15
N VAL A 6 15.06 -13.89 3.15
CA VAL A 6 14.51 -14.79 4.17
C VAL A 6 13.42 -14.09 5.00
N ARG A 7 13.73 -12.88 5.50
CA ARG A 7 12.76 -12.07 6.26
C ARG A 7 11.52 -11.73 5.42
N PHE A 8 11.69 -11.48 4.13
CA PHE A 8 10.56 -11.26 3.22
C PHE A 8 9.68 -12.51 3.14
N ILE A 9 10.24 -13.70 2.91
CA ILE A 9 9.49 -14.96 2.83
C ILE A 9 8.67 -15.18 4.11
N GLU A 10 9.29 -15.05 5.29
CA GLU A 10 8.63 -15.28 6.58
C GLU A 10 7.49 -14.28 6.82
N ASN A 11 7.74 -13.00 6.56
CA ASN A 11 6.72 -11.96 6.72
C ASN A 11 5.58 -12.11 5.72
N TRP A 12 5.91 -12.44 4.47
CA TRP A 12 4.91 -12.63 3.42
C TRP A 12 4.05 -13.86 3.68
N LYS A 13 4.62 -14.95 4.20
CA LYS A 13 3.85 -16.14 4.62
C LYS A 13 2.78 -15.78 5.65
N LYS A 14 3.13 -14.99 6.68
CA LYS A 14 2.17 -14.47 7.67
C LYS A 14 1.08 -13.59 7.04
N LYS A 15 1.41 -12.83 6.00
CA LYS A 15 0.44 -11.98 5.26
C LYS A 15 -0.50 -12.83 4.40
N ILE A 16 -0.01 -13.92 3.79
CA ILE A 16 -0.84 -14.90 3.07
C ILE A 16 -1.85 -15.54 4.02
N GLU A 17 -1.41 -15.99 5.19
CA GLU A 17 -2.28 -16.62 6.21
C GLU A 17 -3.40 -15.68 6.69
N LYS A 18 -3.13 -14.38 6.76
CA LYS A 18 -4.13 -13.35 7.10
C LYS A 18 -5.10 -13.04 5.95
N GLY A 19 -4.77 -13.43 4.73
CA GLY A 19 -5.58 -13.24 3.53
C GLY A 19 -5.40 -11.90 2.82
N ARG A 20 -5.72 -11.93 1.53
CA ARG A 20 -5.58 -10.81 0.59
C ARG A 20 -6.38 -9.58 1.01
N LEU A 21 -7.63 -9.78 1.43
CA LEU A 21 -8.51 -8.69 1.86
C LEU A 21 -7.91 -7.90 3.02
N ARG A 22 -7.49 -8.59 4.08
CA ARG A 22 -6.93 -7.96 5.28
C ARG A 22 -5.60 -7.25 4.97
N TYR A 23 -4.77 -7.82 4.11
CA TYR A 23 -3.56 -7.17 3.61
C TYR A 23 -3.88 -5.86 2.89
N GLY A 24 -4.81 -5.89 1.93
CA GLY A 24 -5.21 -4.71 1.17
C GLY A 24 -5.81 -3.60 2.03
N PHE A 25 -6.70 -3.95 2.97
CA PHE A 25 -7.27 -2.97 3.89
C PHE A 25 -6.23 -2.31 4.81
N ILE A 26 -5.33 -3.11 5.40
CA ILE A 26 -4.34 -2.57 6.34
C ILE A 26 -3.24 -1.81 5.59
N GLU A 27 -2.55 -2.48 4.68
CA GLU A 27 -1.34 -1.92 4.06
C GLU A 27 -1.70 -0.90 2.98
N GLY A 28 -2.74 -1.20 2.19
CA GLY A 28 -3.27 -0.26 1.22
C GLY A 28 -3.97 0.92 1.86
N GLY A 29 -4.69 0.72 2.97
CA GLY A 29 -5.29 1.81 3.74
C GLY A 29 -4.24 2.74 4.35
N ILE A 30 -3.19 2.19 4.98
CA ILE A 30 -2.07 2.97 5.51
C ILE A 30 -1.36 3.74 4.38
N PHE A 31 -1.08 3.08 3.26
CA PHE A 31 -0.44 3.71 2.11
C PHE A 31 -1.30 4.84 1.52
N GLY A 32 -2.58 4.57 1.27
CA GLY A 32 -3.51 5.56 0.74
C GLY A 32 -3.69 6.75 1.68
N LEU A 33 -3.76 6.52 3.00
CA LEU A 33 -3.79 7.58 3.99
C LEU A 33 -2.53 8.44 3.91
N PHE A 34 -1.35 7.82 3.86
CA PHE A 34 -0.07 8.53 3.76
C PHE A 34 0.01 9.39 2.50
N VAL A 35 -0.35 8.83 1.34
CA VAL A 35 -0.36 9.56 0.06
C VAL A 35 -1.38 10.69 0.07
N GLY A 36 -2.57 10.47 0.65
CA GLY A 36 -3.60 11.51 0.77
C GLY A 36 -3.15 12.68 1.64
N ILE A 37 -2.53 12.41 2.80
CA ILE A 37 -1.96 13.47 3.65
C ILE A 37 -0.86 14.23 2.92
N LEU A 38 0.04 13.52 2.23
CA LEU A 38 1.12 14.17 1.47
C LEU A 38 0.57 15.06 0.36
N THR A 39 -0.43 14.58 -0.37
CA THR A 39 -1.11 15.34 -1.44
C THR A 39 -1.74 16.60 -0.87
N MET A 40 -2.45 16.49 0.26
CA MET A 40 -3.05 17.64 0.94
C MET A 40 -2.00 18.66 1.39
N LEU A 41 -0.88 18.23 1.97
CA LEU A 41 0.21 19.14 2.38
C LEU A 41 0.83 19.84 1.17
N LEU A 42 1.02 19.14 0.05
CA LEU A 42 1.53 19.74 -1.17
C LEU A 42 0.54 20.77 -1.74
N SER A 43 -0.76 20.47 -1.74
CA SER A 43 -1.78 21.44 -2.15
C SER A 43 -1.75 22.72 -1.31
N LEU A 44 -1.53 22.62 0.00
CA LEU A 44 -1.40 23.79 0.87
C LEU A 44 -0.14 24.64 0.58
N VAL A 45 0.91 24.04 0.03
CA VAL A 45 2.17 24.72 -0.30
C VAL A 45 2.15 25.37 -1.68
N PHE A 46 1.45 24.76 -2.64
CA PHE A 46 1.53 25.14 -4.05
C PHE A 46 0.29 25.82 -4.63
N ASP A 47 -0.85 25.79 -3.94
CA ASP A 47 -2.11 26.38 -4.45
C ASP A 47 -2.49 27.64 -3.65
N ASP A 48 -2.43 28.81 -4.31
CA ASP A 48 -2.91 30.12 -3.79
C ASP A 48 -4.45 30.19 -3.68
N ARG A 49 -5.16 29.18 -4.20
CA ARG A 49 -6.63 29.09 -4.13
C ARG A 49 -7.07 28.62 -2.76
N SER A 50 -7.05 29.56 -1.84
CA SER A 50 -7.69 29.49 -0.54
C SER A 50 -9.06 28.80 -0.59
N ILE A 51 -9.12 27.63 0.05
CA ILE A 51 -10.27 27.26 0.88
C ILE A 51 -11.55 26.88 0.12
N VAL A 52 -11.50 25.77 -0.63
CA VAL A 52 -12.65 24.84 -0.72
C VAL A 52 -12.45 23.71 0.31
N LEU A 53 -12.08 24.11 1.54
CA LEU A 53 -11.12 23.38 2.40
C LEU A 53 -11.70 22.28 3.31
N GLY A 54 -13.00 22.04 3.30
CA GLY A 54 -13.61 21.06 4.21
C GLY A 54 -13.88 19.71 3.53
N MET A 55 -15.05 19.65 2.89
CA MET A 55 -15.57 18.39 2.35
C MET A 55 -14.75 17.84 1.19
N GLN A 56 -14.19 18.70 0.32
CA GLN A 56 -13.43 18.22 -0.83
C GLN A 56 -12.15 17.49 -0.41
N LEU A 57 -11.42 18.00 0.59
CA LEU A 57 -10.23 17.33 1.13
C LEU A 57 -10.57 15.98 1.77
N ILE A 58 -11.73 15.88 2.43
CA ILE A 58 -12.21 14.61 2.98
C ILE A 58 -12.50 13.61 1.86
N TYR A 59 -13.17 14.04 0.78
CA TYR A 59 -13.43 13.17 -0.37
C TYR A 59 -12.14 12.72 -1.05
N ASP A 60 -11.19 13.63 -1.25
CA ASP A 60 -9.89 13.29 -1.84
C ASP A 60 -9.12 12.30 -0.96
N LEU A 61 -9.14 12.48 0.36
CA LEU A 61 -8.54 11.54 1.30
C LEU A 61 -9.19 10.15 1.23
N ILE A 62 -10.52 10.09 1.16
CA ILE A 62 -11.25 8.83 0.99
C ILE A 62 -10.86 8.16 -0.34
N ILE A 63 -10.79 8.93 -1.43
CA ILE A 63 -10.37 8.41 -2.75
C ILE A 63 -8.95 7.84 -2.67
N TRP A 64 -8.02 8.53 -2.02
CA TRP A 64 -6.65 8.03 -1.84
C TRP A 64 -6.60 6.75 -1.00
N VAL A 65 -7.36 6.67 0.09
CA VAL A 65 -7.47 5.45 0.91
C VAL A 65 -8.05 4.29 0.11
N LEU A 66 -9.17 4.50 -0.59
CA LEU A 66 -9.79 3.48 -1.43
C LEU A 66 -8.88 3.04 -2.58
N GLY A 67 -8.21 3.99 -3.24
CA GLY A 67 -7.23 3.74 -4.28
C GLY A 67 -6.04 2.93 -3.75
N GLY A 68 -5.53 3.27 -2.57
CA GLY A 68 -4.48 2.53 -1.89
C GLY A 68 -4.91 1.09 -1.56
N ILE A 69 -6.11 0.91 -1.02
CA ILE A 69 -6.69 -0.42 -0.75
C ILE A 69 -6.79 -1.23 -2.04
N LEU A 70 -7.39 -0.68 -3.10
CA LEU A 70 -7.55 -1.38 -4.38
C LEU A 70 -6.20 -1.71 -5.03
N GLY A 71 -5.26 -0.79 -5.02
CA GLY A 71 -3.91 -1.01 -5.55
C GLY A 71 -3.16 -2.10 -4.80
N TYR A 72 -3.31 -2.16 -3.47
CA TYR A 72 -2.68 -3.22 -2.67
C TYR A 72 -3.41 -4.56 -2.79
N LEU A 73 -4.74 -4.54 -2.88
CA LEU A 73 -5.53 -5.73 -3.15
C LEU A 73 -5.13 -6.35 -4.49
N THR A 74 -5.02 -5.56 -5.55
CA THR A 74 -4.79 -6.07 -6.89
C THR A 74 -3.31 -6.20 -7.20
N ILE A 75 -2.65 -5.08 -7.49
CA ILE A 75 -1.30 -5.01 -8.05
C ILE A 75 -0.26 -5.49 -7.04
N MET A 76 -0.20 -4.89 -5.85
CA MET A 76 0.88 -5.20 -4.90
C MET A 76 0.81 -6.63 -4.37
N TRP A 77 -0.38 -7.20 -4.27
CA TRP A 77 -0.54 -8.61 -3.92
C TRP A 77 0.13 -9.52 -4.96
N GLU A 78 -0.14 -9.31 -6.24
CA GLU A 78 0.45 -10.12 -7.32
C GLU A 78 1.97 -9.92 -7.39
N VAL A 79 2.44 -8.68 -7.28
CA VAL A 79 3.88 -8.35 -7.26
C VAL A 79 4.59 -9.08 -6.12
N ASN A 80 4.04 -9.01 -4.90
CA ASN A 80 4.65 -9.68 -3.74
C ASN A 80 4.57 -11.21 -3.84
N MET A 81 3.48 -11.76 -4.40
CA MET A 81 3.36 -13.19 -4.68
C MET A 81 4.39 -13.67 -5.71
N TYR A 82 4.66 -12.88 -6.74
CA TYR A 82 5.71 -13.16 -7.72
C TYR A 82 7.08 -13.24 -7.04
N TYR A 83 7.46 -12.20 -6.29
CA TYR A 83 8.73 -12.20 -5.55
C TYR A 83 8.84 -13.35 -4.55
N TYR A 84 7.73 -13.67 -3.86
CA TYR A 84 7.68 -14.81 -2.94
C TYR A 84 8.02 -16.13 -3.64
N LYS A 85 7.42 -16.42 -4.80
CA LYS A 85 7.71 -17.62 -5.59
C LYS A 85 9.16 -17.63 -6.08
N CYS A 86 9.67 -16.50 -6.55
CA CYS A 86 11.07 -16.36 -6.98
C CYS A 86 12.05 -16.68 -5.84
N PHE A 87 11.82 -16.15 -4.64
CA PHE A 87 12.71 -16.38 -3.51
C PHE A 87 12.58 -17.81 -2.95
N LEU A 88 11.40 -18.43 -3.00
CA LEU A 88 11.24 -19.85 -2.66
C LEU A 88 12.02 -20.75 -3.62
N LYS A 89 11.90 -20.55 -4.94
CA LYS A 89 12.66 -21.33 -5.93
C LYS A 89 14.16 -21.22 -5.71
N LYS A 90 14.66 -20.02 -5.38
CA LYS A 90 16.07 -19.75 -5.06
C LYS A 90 16.53 -20.43 -3.76
N ARG A 91 15.63 -20.75 -2.84
CA ARG A 91 15.96 -21.48 -1.60
C ARG A 91 16.16 -22.98 -1.85
N ASP A 92 15.34 -23.52 -2.73
CA ASP A 92 15.25 -24.96 -2.98
C ASP A 92 16.19 -25.39 -4.13
N SER A 93 16.96 -24.45 -4.72
CA SER A 93 18.08 -24.68 -5.66
C SER A 93 19.41 -24.55 -4.94
#